data_AF-A0A944BB86-F1
#
_entry.id   AF-A0A944BB86-F1
#
_cell.length_a   1.000
_cell.length_b   1.000
_cell.length_c   1.000
_cell.angle_alpha   90.00
_cell.angle_beta   90.00
_cell.angle_gamma   90.00
#
_symmetry.space_group_name_H-M   'P 1'
#
loop_
_entity.id
_entity.type
_entity.pdbx_description
1 polymer ?
#
loop_
_entity_poly.entity_id
_entity_poly.type
_entity_poly.pdbx_seq_one_letter_code
_entity_poly.pdbx_strand_id
1 'polypeptide(L)'
;MSWIEKKKKDKECLLIKGARQIGKTYLIEEIGKNEYQHFIEINFEQRPELRHIFDGDLSVEELVKKISLSIPTARFVEGNTLLLLDEIQSCPQARTSLKFWASDNRYDVIATGSLLGVNYKEVSSFPVGYERQVMMHSLDFEEFLWAIGVGEDVLDYLKGFLRNYDCVDTSVHNQMMRYLHEYLVVGGMPAVVNKFIETNNFGEVHIEQEKLVQSYLNDIAKYAPNSDKPKARNCFLSLPRQLAKENTKFQYSVVENGGTARKYGNSLDWLKDANIITFCNNVTTPKFPLVAYLKPEQFRIYANDIGLLVSMYGFDMKKALVEDTLVGDTKGGIYENLVADMLINVSSTNCN
;
A
#
# COMPACT_ATOMS: atom_id res chain seq x y z
N MET A 1 14.33 1.71 8.22
CA MET A 1 15.66 1.23 8.68
C MET A 1 15.88 1.39 10.19
N SER A 2 15.36 2.44 10.86
CA SER A 2 15.57 2.66 12.31
C SER A 2 15.07 1.57 13.27
N TRP A 3 14.20 0.63 12.84
CA TRP A 3 13.78 -0.52 13.68
C TRP A 3 14.90 -1.57 13.83
N ILE A 4 15.70 -1.80 12.78
CA ILE A 4 16.77 -2.80 12.76
C ILE A 4 18.02 -2.28 13.51
N GLU A 5 18.30 -0.99 13.39
CA GLU A 5 19.55 -0.38 13.88
C GLU A 5 19.54 -0.03 15.39
N LYS A 6 18.41 -0.19 16.07
CA LYS A 6 18.30 0.17 17.49
C LYS A 6 19.11 -0.77 18.37
N LYS A 7 20.24 -0.26 18.89
CA LYS A 7 21.07 -0.88 19.96
C LYS A 7 20.30 -1.24 21.25
N LYS A 8 19.07 -0.75 21.41
CA LYS A 8 18.06 -1.28 22.34
C LYS A 8 16.92 -1.85 21.48
N LYS A 9 16.90 -3.17 21.28
CA LYS A 9 15.73 -3.83 20.68
C LYS A 9 14.50 -3.51 21.54
N ASP A 10 13.60 -2.71 21.01
CA ASP A 10 12.24 -2.65 21.53
C ASP A 10 11.65 -4.06 21.36
N LYS A 11 11.01 -4.59 22.40
CA LYS A 11 10.46 -5.97 22.42
C LYS A 11 9.20 -6.06 21.56
N GLU A 12 9.33 -5.79 20.26
CA GLU A 12 8.23 -5.71 19.31
C GLU A 12 8.60 -6.33 17.97
N CYS A 13 7.72 -7.16 17.43
CA CYS A 13 7.78 -7.59 16.03
C CYS A 13 7.29 -6.46 15.11
N LEU A 14 7.71 -6.46 13.84
CA LEU A 14 7.18 -5.51 12.85
C LEU A 14 6.05 -6.15 12.06
N LEU A 15 4.94 -5.45 11.85
CA LEU A 15 3.85 -5.87 10.96
C LEU A 15 3.68 -4.83 9.84
N ILE A 16 4.13 -5.19 8.63
CA ILE A 16 4.02 -4.34 7.45
C ILE A 16 2.68 -4.62 6.74
N LYS A 17 1.83 -3.60 6.69
CA LYS A 17 0.53 -3.62 6.03
C LYS A 17 0.54 -2.75 4.79
N GLY A 18 -0.42 -2.96 3.90
CA GLY A 18 -0.59 -2.13 2.71
C GLY A 18 -1.26 -2.90 1.59
N ALA A 19 -1.55 -2.24 0.49
CA ALA A 19 -2.19 -2.87 -0.66
C ALA A 19 -1.35 -4.03 -1.22
N ARG A 20 -1.98 -4.93 -1.97
CA ARG A 20 -1.24 -6.00 -2.67
C ARG A 20 -0.35 -5.42 -3.76
N GLN A 21 0.74 -6.13 -4.06
CA GLN A 21 1.68 -5.84 -5.14
C GLN A 21 2.47 -4.53 -5.01
N ILE A 22 2.51 -3.90 -3.82
CA ILE A 22 3.34 -2.73 -3.54
C ILE A 22 4.80 -3.05 -3.15
N GLY A 23 5.21 -4.32 -3.19
CA GLY A 23 6.61 -4.71 -2.91
C GLY A 23 6.97 -5.04 -1.46
N LYS A 24 5.99 -5.27 -0.57
CA LYS A 24 6.23 -5.61 0.86
C LYS A 24 7.21 -6.77 1.05
N THR A 25 6.92 -7.94 0.45
CA THR A 25 7.75 -9.15 0.57
C THR A 25 9.14 -8.92 0.00
N TYR A 26 9.22 -8.33 -1.20
CA TYR A 26 10.48 -8.02 -1.88
C TYR A 26 11.41 -7.12 -1.02
N LEU A 27 10.87 -6.05 -0.43
CA LEU A 27 11.63 -5.15 0.44
C LEU A 27 12.23 -5.89 1.65
N ILE A 28 11.43 -6.75 2.29
CA ILE A 28 11.89 -7.50 3.47
C ILE A 28 12.91 -8.56 3.09
N GLU A 29 12.72 -9.24 1.96
CA GLU A 29 13.69 -10.20 1.43
C GLU A 29 15.05 -9.55 1.15
N GLU A 30 15.04 -8.37 0.53
CA GLU A 30 16.28 -7.66 0.19
C GLU A 30 17.04 -7.26 1.46
N ILE A 31 16.33 -6.72 2.45
CA ILE A 31 16.90 -6.42 3.77
C ILE A 31 17.39 -7.71 4.45
N GLY A 32 16.60 -8.78 4.42
CA GLY A 32 16.93 -10.05 5.05
C GLY A 32 18.19 -10.69 4.47
N LYS A 33 18.40 -10.60 3.16
CA LYS A 33 19.57 -11.16 2.48
C LYS A 33 20.83 -10.31 2.68
N ASN A 34 20.68 -8.99 2.82
CA ASN A 34 21.81 -8.07 2.92
C ASN A 34 22.26 -7.82 4.37
N GLU A 35 21.33 -7.80 5.33
CA GLU A 35 21.61 -7.41 6.72
C GLU A 35 21.67 -8.58 7.72
N TYR A 36 21.18 -9.78 7.34
CA TYR A 36 21.12 -10.94 8.23
C TYR A 36 21.90 -12.12 7.67
N GLN A 37 22.59 -12.85 8.56
CA GLN A 37 23.27 -14.10 8.18
C GLN A 37 22.27 -15.19 7.78
N HIS A 38 21.10 -15.20 8.41
CA HIS A 38 20.03 -16.15 8.12
C HIS A 38 18.71 -15.44 7.91
N PHE A 39 18.08 -15.72 6.78
CA PHE A 39 16.74 -15.28 6.44
C PHE A 39 15.84 -16.49 6.24
N ILE A 40 14.69 -16.50 6.92
CA ILE A 40 13.70 -17.57 6.83
C ILE A 40 12.38 -16.95 6.44
N GLU A 41 11.81 -17.40 5.33
CA GLU A 41 10.48 -16.99 4.89
C GLU A 41 9.47 -18.12 5.07
N ILE A 42 8.30 -17.77 5.62
CA ILE A 42 7.12 -18.62 5.66
C ILE A 42 5.97 -17.84 5.00
N ASN A 43 5.67 -18.16 3.75
CA ASN A 43 4.51 -17.61 3.04
C ASN A 43 3.29 -18.53 3.20
N PHE A 44 2.26 -18.07 3.91
CA PHE A 44 1.10 -18.88 4.26
C PHE A 44 0.08 -19.07 3.12
N GLU A 45 0.15 -18.28 2.05
CA GLU A 45 -0.66 -18.50 0.84
C GLU A 45 0.02 -19.48 -0.12
N GLN A 46 1.34 -19.36 -0.32
CA GLN A 46 2.11 -20.28 -1.16
C GLN A 46 2.31 -21.65 -0.52
N ARG A 47 2.45 -21.70 0.80
CA ARG A 47 2.66 -22.92 1.58
C ARG A 47 1.61 -23.08 2.69
N PRO A 48 0.32 -23.31 2.34
CA PRO A 48 -0.74 -23.45 3.33
C PRO A 48 -0.51 -24.59 4.32
N GLU A 49 0.23 -25.62 3.92
CA GLU A 49 0.60 -26.71 4.78
C GLU A 49 1.37 -26.22 6.00
N LEU A 50 2.25 -25.21 5.89
CA LEU A 50 3.08 -24.73 7.00
C LEU A 50 2.30 -24.05 8.13
N ARG A 51 1.00 -23.79 7.96
CA ARG A 51 0.15 -23.21 9.01
C ARG A 51 0.13 -24.08 10.28
N HIS A 52 0.26 -25.41 10.14
CA HIS A 52 0.27 -26.35 11.27
C HIS A 52 1.41 -26.13 12.27
N ILE A 53 2.50 -25.45 11.86
CA ILE A 53 3.60 -25.08 12.75
C ILE A 53 3.07 -24.29 13.96
N PHE A 54 2.05 -23.47 13.73
CA PHE A 54 1.48 -22.56 14.71
C PHE A 54 0.29 -23.16 15.46
N ASP A 55 0.04 -24.47 15.33
CA ASP A 55 -0.98 -25.15 16.13
C ASP A 55 -0.41 -25.57 17.50
N GLY A 56 -1.21 -25.41 18.55
CA GLY A 56 -0.85 -25.84 19.90
C GLY A 56 0.10 -24.88 20.62
N ASP A 57 1.26 -25.38 21.06
CA ASP A 57 2.25 -24.56 21.77
C ASP A 57 2.97 -23.58 20.82
N LEU A 58 2.94 -22.31 21.22
CA LEU A 58 3.48 -21.14 20.52
C LEU A 58 4.74 -20.60 21.20
N SER A 59 5.33 -21.32 22.17
CA SER A 59 6.65 -21.01 22.72
C SER A 59 7.70 -20.94 21.60
N VAL A 60 8.66 -20.02 21.71
CA VAL A 60 9.67 -19.80 20.66
C VAL A 60 10.52 -21.05 20.47
N GLU A 61 10.84 -21.77 21.54
CA GLU A 61 11.56 -23.05 21.47
C GLU A 61 10.84 -24.08 20.60
N GLU A 62 9.53 -24.25 20.82
CA GLU A 62 8.73 -25.22 20.07
C GLU A 62 8.50 -24.76 18.63
N LEU A 63 8.26 -23.46 18.40
CA LEU A 63 8.12 -22.91 17.05
C LEU A 63 9.40 -23.07 16.24
N VAL A 64 10.57 -22.73 16.80
CA VAL A 64 11.88 -22.91 16.14
C VAL A 64 12.09 -24.38 15.78
N LYS A 65 11.77 -25.30 16.69
CA LYS A 65 11.88 -26.75 16.46
C LYS A 65 10.96 -27.20 15.32
N LYS A 66 9.67 -26.83 15.35
CA LYS A 66 8.70 -27.16 14.29
C LYS A 66 9.13 -26.57 12.94
N ILE A 67 9.56 -25.30 12.90
CA ILE A 67 10.06 -24.65 11.68
C ILE A 67 11.27 -25.41 11.13
N SER A 68 12.24 -25.77 11.97
CA SER A 68 13.43 -26.51 11.53
C SER A 68 13.12 -27.93 11.02
N LEU A 69 12.06 -28.55 11.51
CA LEU A 69 11.58 -29.85 11.04
C LEU A 69 10.86 -29.74 9.69
N SER A 70 10.06 -28.68 9.50
CA SER A 70 9.30 -28.45 8.27
C SER A 70 10.12 -27.79 7.15
N ILE A 71 11.20 -27.08 7.50
CA ILE A 71 12.08 -26.34 6.58
C ILE A 71 13.53 -26.73 6.88
N PRO A 72 14.09 -27.75 6.19
CA PRO A 72 15.42 -28.27 6.50
C PRO A 72 16.57 -27.26 6.42
N THR A 73 16.40 -26.20 5.61
CA THR A 73 17.36 -25.11 5.43
C THR A 73 17.23 -24.01 6.50
N ALA A 74 16.18 -24.02 7.32
CA ALA A 74 15.98 -23.03 8.36
C ALA A 74 17.08 -23.15 9.43
N ARG A 75 17.77 -22.04 9.68
CA ARG A 75 18.82 -21.90 10.69
C ARG A 75 18.48 -20.71 11.57
N PHE A 76 18.33 -20.97 12.86
CA PHE A 76 18.08 -19.94 13.87
C PHE A 76 19.36 -19.72 14.67
N VAL A 77 19.94 -18.54 14.50
CA VAL A 77 21.10 -18.04 15.25
C VAL A 77 20.69 -16.75 15.94
N GLU A 78 20.80 -16.75 17.27
CA GLU A 78 20.43 -15.60 18.09
C GLU A 78 21.13 -14.32 17.59
N GLY A 79 20.35 -13.25 17.47
CA GLY A 79 20.81 -11.95 16.98
C GLY A 79 21.14 -11.87 15.49
N ASN A 80 21.07 -12.96 14.74
CA ASN A 80 21.52 -13.02 13.34
C ASN A 80 20.49 -13.66 12.40
N THR A 81 19.25 -13.86 12.85
CA THR A 81 18.18 -14.46 12.06
C THR A 81 16.97 -13.54 11.97
N LEU A 82 16.54 -13.30 10.74
CA LEU A 82 15.28 -12.67 10.41
C LEU A 82 14.27 -13.73 9.97
N LEU A 83 13.12 -13.78 10.64
CA LEU A 83 11.96 -14.59 10.26
C LEU A 83 10.89 -13.69 9.62
N LEU A 84 10.55 -13.98 8.38
CA LEU A 84 9.44 -13.38 7.66
C LEU A 84 8.21 -14.29 7.71
N LEU A 85 7.12 -13.79 8.29
CA LEU A 85 5.79 -14.41 8.31
C LEU A 85 4.89 -13.69 7.28
N ASP A 86 4.91 -14.17 6.04
CA ASP A 86 4.30 -13.50 4.89
C ASP A 86 2.82 -13.89 4.70
N GLU A 87 1.99 -12.91 4.33
CA GLU A 87 0.53 -13.03 4.21
C GLU A 87 -0.12 -13.58 5.49
N ILE A 88 0.22 -12.98 6.64
CA ILE A 88 -0.13 -13.46 7.98
C ILE A 88 -1.64 -13.52 8.24
N GLN A 89 -2.47 -12.82 7.46
CA GLN A 89 -3.93 -12.96 7.53
C GLN A 89 -4.41 -14.39 7.22
N SER A 90 -3.60 -15.18 6.49
CA SER A 90 -3.88 -16.58 6.18
C SER A 90 -3.56 -17.54 7.34
N CYS A 91 -2.91 -17.06 8.41
CA CYS A 91 -2.61 -17.83 9.61
C CYS A 91 -2.79 -16.99 10.90
N PRO A 92 -4.02 -16.91 11.45
CA PRO A 92 -4.28 -16.15 12.68
C PRO A 92 -3.45 -16.59 13.90
N GLN A 93 -3.08 -17.87 13.97
CA GLN A 93 -2.20 -18.37 15.04
C GLN A 93 -0.76 -17.87 14.91
N ALA A 94 -0.25 -17.72 13.68
CA ALA A 94 1.06 -17.10 13.46
C ALA A 94 1.05 -15.64 13.93
N ARG A 95 -0.03 -14.89 13.69
CA ARG A 95 -0.17 -13.54 14.25
C ARG A 95 -0.22 -13.54 15.79
N THR A 96 -0.94 -14.50 16.37
CA THR A 96 -0.98 -14.67 17.83
C THR A 96 0.42 -14.98 18.39
N SER A 97 1.26 -15.67 17.62
CA SER A 97 2.62 -16.03 18.03
C SER A 97 3.56 -14.83 18.21
N LEU A 98 3.28 -13.69 17.55
CA LEU A 98 4.12 -12.49 17.60
C LEU A 98 4.41 -12.02 19.03
N LYS A 99 3.48 -12.22 19.97
CA LYS A 99 3.71 -11.88 21.39
C LYS A 99 4.84 -12.70 22.03
N PHE A 100 5.00 -13.96 21.64
CA PHE A 100 6.04 -14.84 22.15
C PHE A 100 7.38 -14.50 21.53
N TRP A 101 7.43 -14.29 20.20
CA TRP A 101 8.62 -13.83 19.49
C TRP A 101 9.16 -12.51 20.05
N ALA A 102 8.28 -11.52 20.22
CA ALA A 102 8.62 -10.22 20.77
C ALA A 102 9.13 -10.30 22.21
N SER A 103 8.54 -11.16 23.04
CA SER A 103 8.95 -11.34 24.44
C SER A 103 10.31 -12.02 24.57
N ASP A 104 10.58 -12.98 23.70
CA ASP A 104 11.82 -13.76 23.63
C ASP A 104 12.99 -12.92 23.09
N ASN A 105 12.75 -12.17 22.00
CA ASN A 105 13.67 -11.17 21.45
C ASN A 105 15.03 -11.71 20.95
N ARG A 106 15.22 -13.03 20.83
CA ARG A 106 16.44 -13.63 20.24
C ARG A 106 16.50 -13.50 18.72
N TYR A 107 15.36 -13.38 18.07
CA TYR A 107 15.22 -13.33 16.61
C TYR A 107 14.39 -12.11 16.19
N ASP A 108 14.73 -11.53 15.06
CA ASP A 108 13.91 -10.48 14.47
C ASP A 108 12.78 -11.12 13.67
N VAL A 109 11.56 -10.64 13.90
CA VAL A 109 10.37 -11.18 13.23
C VAL A 109 9.61 -10.05 12.57
N ILE A 110 9.44 -10.19 11.26
CA ILE A 110 8.62 -9.30 10.45
C ILE A 110 7.45 -10.12 9.90
N ALA A 111 6.25 -9.58 10.03
CA ALA A 111 5.05 -10.12 9.42
C ALA A 111 4.56 -9.17 8.34
N THR A 112 3.90 -9.69 7.30
CA THR A 112 3.19 -8.87 6.32
C THR A 112 1.71 -9.24 6.27
N GLY A 113 0.87 -8.33 5.79
CA GLY A 113 -0.44 -8.72 5.29
C GLY A 113 -1.21 -7.60 4.64
N SER A 114 -1.92 -7.93 3.57
CA SER A 114 -2.60 -6.92 2.75
C SER A 114 -4.05 -6.66 3.17
N LEU A 115 -4.74 -7.68 3.68
CA LEU A 115 -6.18 -7.68 4.00
C LEU A 115 -6.47 -7.71 5.51
N LEU A 116 -5.53 -7.21 6.32
CA LEU A 116 -5.61 -7.32 7.78
C LEU A 116 -6.75 -6.51 8.41
N GLY A 117 -7.30 -5.52 7.70
CA GLY A 117 -8.51 -4.79 8.11
C GLY A 117 -9.82 -5.53 7.81
N VAL A 118 -9.80 -6.60 7.03
CA VAL A 118 -11.04 -7.30 6.62
C VAL A 118 -11.37 -8.46 7.57
N ASN A 119 -10.36 -9.16 8.07
CA ASN A 119 -10.51 -10.41 8.84
C ASN A 119 -10.41 -10.23 10.37
N TYR A 120 -11.09 -9.21 10.93
CA TYR A 120 -11.08 -8.96 12.39
C TYR A 120 -11.64 -10.11 13.24
N LYS A 121 -12.42 -11.03 12.66
CA LYS A 121 -13.17 -12.07 13.40
C LYS A 121 -12.37 -13.33 13.73
N GLU A 122 -11.22 -13.55 13.13
CA GLU A 122 -10.53 -14.85 13.20
C GLU A 122 -9.32 -14.89 14.15
N VAL A 123 -8.94 -13.75 14.76
CA VAL A 123 -7.82 -13.70 15.71
C VAL A 123 -8.35 -13.80 17.14
N SER A 124 -7.97 -14.86 17.86
CA SER A 124 -8.40 -15.11 19.24
C SER A 124 -7.82 -14.09 20.25
N SER A 125 -6.64 -13.53 19.97
CA SER A 125 -6.05 -12.45 20.75
C SER A 125 -5.13 -11.59 19.88
N PHE A 126 -5.38 -10.28 19.81
CA PHE A 126 -4.44 -9.35 19.18
C PHE A 126 -3.18 -9.19 20.05
N PRO A 127 -1.96 -9.24 19.48
CA PRO A 127 -0.71 -9.05 20.22
C PRO A 127 -0.46 -7.56 20.50
N VAL A 128 -1.40 -6.90 21.18
CA VAL A 128 -1.33 -5.47 21.51
C VAL A 128 -0.08 -5.20 22.36
N GLY A 129 0.77 -4.29 21.89
CA GLY A 129 2.04 -3.94 22.55
C GLY A 129 3.22 -4.88 22.27
N TYR A 130 3.04 -5.87 21.38
CA TYR A 130 4.11 -6.78 20.93
C TYR A 130 4.34 -6.71 19.41
N GLU A 131 3.51 -5.96 18.69
CA GLU A 131 3.69 -5.68 17.27
C GLU A 131 3.65 -4.16 17.03
N ARG A 132 4.64 -3.65 16.29
CA ARG A 132 4.59 -2.32 15.68
C ARG A 132 4.03 -2.45 14.28
N GLN A 133 2.93 -1.78 14.01
CA GLN A 133 2.33 -1.78 12.67
C GLN A 133 2.87 -0.61 11.85
N VAL A 134 3.25 -0.89 10.61
CA VAL A 134 3.67 0.11 9.63
C VAL A 134 2.83 -0.05 8.38
N MET A 135 2.27 1.05 7.89
CA MET A 135 1.62 1.09 6.57
C MET A 135 2.68 1.38 5.52
N MET A 136 2.76 0.52 4.51
CA MET A 136 3.53 0.71 3.30
C MET A 136 2.58 1.06 2.16
N HIS A 137 3.02 1.97 1.30
CA HIS A 137 2.31 2.42 0.12
C HIS A 137 3.09 2.04 -1.15
N SER A 138 2.50 2.31 -2.32
CA SER A 138 3.24 2.32 -3.59
C SER A 138 4.29 3.44 -3.59
N LEU A 139 5.20 3.39 -4.56
CA LEU A 139 6.27 4.38 -4.69
C LEU A 139 5.68 5.78 -4.84
N ASP A 140 6.13 6.72 -4.03
CA ASP A 140 5.77 8.12 -4.22
C ASP A 140 6.53 8.74 -5.41
N PHE A 141 6.28 10.02 -5.67
CA PHE A 141 6.92 10.70 -6.79
C PHE A 141 8.45 10.82 -6.61
N GLU A 142 8.95 11.00 -5.39
CA GLU A 142 10.40 11.08 -5.12
C GLU A 142 11.07 9.73 -5.36
N GLU A 143 10.45 8.64 -4.88
CA GLU A 143 10.91 7.28 -5.11
C GLU A 143 10.85 6.89 -6.60
N PHE A 144 9.84 7.35 -7.33
CA PHE A 144 9.78 7.21 -8.79
C PHE A 144 10.94 7.94 -9.49
N LEU A 145 11.26 9.17 -9.06
CA LEU A 145 12.39 9.93 -9.60
C LEU A 145 13.72 9.20 -9.40
N TRP A 146 13.95 8.61 -8.22
CA TRP A 146 15.11 7.75 -7.98
C TRP A 146 15.15 6.55 -8.93
N ALA A 147 14.00 5.89 -9.11
CA ALA A 147 13.91 4.70 -9.96
C ALA A 147 14.23 5.00 -11.43
N ILE A 148 13.87 6.17 -11.95
CA ILE A 148 14.22 6.61 -13.32
C ILE A 148 15.61 7.24 -13.42
N GLY A 149 16.39 7.26 -12.33
CA GLY A 149 17.79 7.69 -12.31
C GLY A 149 18.03 9.17 -12.02
N VAL A 150 17.05 9.89 -11.46
CA VAL A 150 17.29 11.26 -10.94
C VAL A 150 18.07 11.16 -9.63
N GLY A 151 19.25 11.77 -9.60
CA GLY A 151 20.15 11.74 -8.45
C GLY A 151 19.62 12.54 -7.25
N GLU A 152 20.02 12.11 -6.05
CA GLU A 152 19.68 12.81 -4.79
C GLU A 152 20.17 14.26 -4.77
N ASP A 153 21.29 14.55 -5.43
CA ASP A 153 21.85 15.90 -5.57
C ASP A 153 20.90 16.87 -6.28
N VAL A 154 20.20 16.40 -7.31
CA VAL A 154 19.18 17.19 -8.02
C VAL A 154 17.97 17.47 -7.13
N LEU A 155 17.55 16.48 -6.34
CA LEU A 155 16.42 16.62 -5.42
C LEU A 155 16.77 17.55 -4.26
N ASP A 156 17.98 17.46 -3.72
CA ASP A 156 18.48 18.36 -2.68
C ASP A 156 18.61 19.79 -3.18
N TYR A 157 19.06 19.97 -4.43
CA TYR A 157 19.05 21.27 -5.10
C TYR A 157 17.62 21.85 -5.17
N LEU A 158 16.63 21.05 -5.58
CA LEU A 158 15.21 21.45 -5.62
C LEU A 158 14.66 21.79 -4.22
N LYS A 159 14.99 20.99 -3.20
CA LYS A 159 14.63 21.27 -1.80
C LYS A 159 15.20 22.60 -1.31
N GLY A 160 16.35 23.03 -1.84
CA GLY A 160 16.93 24.35 -1.59
C GLY A 160 16.00 25.50 -1.96
N PHE A 161 15.37 25.45 -3.14
CA PHE A 161 14.42 26.48 -3.58
C PHE A 161 13.19 26.55 -2.67
N LEU A 162 12.67 25.40 -2.24
CA LEU A 162 11.53 25.37 -1.31
C LEU A 162 11.89 25.99 0.04
N ARG A 163 13.09 25.74 0.57
CA ARG A 163 13.58 26.31 1.83
C ARG A 163 13.77 27.83 1.75
N ASN A 164 14.25 28.32 0.61
CA ASN A 164 14.55 29.73 0.40
C ASN A 164 13.38 30.54 -0.17
N TYR A 165 12.29 29.87 -0.54
CA TYR A 165 11.16 30.46 -1.27
C TYR A 165 11.57 31.11 -2.61
N ASP A 166 12.56 30.51 -3.29
CA ASP A 166 13.08 30.97 -4.58
C ASP A 166 12.36 30.31 -5.76
N CYS A 167 12.38 30.96 -6.91
CA CYS A 167 11.88 30.38 -8.15
C CYS A 167 12.85 29.31 -8.69
N VAL A 168 12.33 28.13 -8.98
CA VAL A 168 13.07 27.08 -9.70
C VAL A 168 13.34 27.56 -11.14
N ASP A 169 14.54 27.29 -11.64
CA ASP A 169 14.89 27.55 -13.04
C ASP A 169 13.87 26.93 -14.01
N THR A 170 13.51 27.65 -15.08
CA THR A 170 12.46 27.23 -16.00
C THR A 170 12.77 25.90 -16.70
N SER A 171 14.04 25.62 -17.03
CA SER A 171 14.42 24.35 -17.64
C SER A 171 14.23 23.20 -16.67
N VAL A 172 14.65 23.39 -15.41
CA VAL A 172 14.49 22.38 -14.36
C VAL A 172 13.01 22.15 -14.06
N HIS A 173 12.22 23.22 -13.94
CA HIS A 173 10.77 23.13 -13.74
C HIS A 173 10.09 22.35 -14.86
N ASN A 174 10.39 22.67 -16.12
CA ASN A 174 9.81 21.96 -17.27
C ASN A 174 10.18 20.48 -17.29
N GLN A 175 11.40 20.13 -16.89
CA GLN A 175 11.82 18.73 -16.79
C GLN A 175 11.07 17.99 -15.68
N MET A 176 10.93 18.60 -14.49
CA MET A 176 10.18 18.01 -13.38
C MET A 176 8.69 17.84 -13.72
N MET A 177 8.09 18.78 -14.46
CA MET A 177 6.72 18.65 -14.94
C MET A 177 6.56 17.48 -15.92
N ARG A 178 7.55 17.22 -16.79
CA ARG A 178 7.53 16.02 -17.65
C ARG A 178 7.56 14.74 -16.82
N TYR A 179 8.45 14.65 -15.85
CA TYR A 179 8.50 13.48 -14.95
C TYR A 179 7.21 13.32 -14.16
N LEU A 180 6.57 14.41 -13.74
CA LEU A 180 5.28 14.36 -13.07
C LEU A 180 4.18 13.82 -13.99
N HIS A 181 4.17 14.22 -15.26
CA HIS A 181 3.20 13.69 -16.24
C HIS A 181 3.45 12.21 -16.57
N GLU A 182 4.71 11.79 -16.60
CA GLU A 182 5.07 10.36 -16.69
C GLU A 182 4.56 9.59 -15.46
N TYR A 183 4.80 10.12 -14.25
CA TYR A 183 4.33 9.52 -13.00
C TYR A 183 2.79 9.46 -12.93
N LEU A 184 2.07 10.48 -13.37
CA LEU A 184 0.60 10.45 -13.49
C LEU A 184 0.13 9.25 -14.31
N VAL A 185 0.88 8.87 -15.35
CA VAL A 185 0.54 7.78 -16.25
C VAL A 185 1.04 6.43 -15.77
N VAL A 186 2.22 6.37 -15.16
CA VAL A 186 2.88 5.14 -14.69
C VAL A 186 2.38 4.73 -13.30
N GLY A 187 2.25 5.68 -12.38
CA GLY A 187 1.97 5.44 -10.97
C GLY A 187 3.19 4.96 -10.18
N GLY A 188 2.95 4.51 -8.96
CA GLY A 188 3.95 4.03 -8.01
C GLY A 188 4.01 2.51 -7.84
N MET A 189 3.15 1.75 -8.52
CA MET A 189 3.18 0.28 -8.43
C MET A 189 4.52 -0.28 -8.94
N PRO A 190 5.32 -1.00 -8.11
CA PRO A 190 6.68 -1.41 -8.48
C PRO A 190 6.78 -2.20 -9.78
N ALA A 191 5.85 -3.12 -10.03
CA ALA A 191 5.81 -3.89 -11.28
C ALA A 191 5.63 -3.00 -12.53
N VAL A 192 4.87 -1.91 -12.39
CA VAL A 192 4.59 -0.95 -13.47
C VAL A 192 5.79 -0.02 -13.67
N VAL A 193 6.38 0.48 -12.59
CA VAL A 193 7.60 1.31 -12.63
C VAL A 193 8.75 0.53 -13.27
N ASN A 194 8.97 -0.72 -12.87
CA ASN A 194 9.98 -1.59 -13.50
C ASN A 194 9.69 -1.80 -14.98
N LYS A 195 8.43 -2.06 -15.36
CA LYS A 195 8.05 -2.22 -16.76
C LYS A 195 8.36 -0.95 -17.57
N PHE A 196 8.11 0.23 -17.00
CA PHE A 196 8.42 1.50 -17.63
C PHE A 196 9.92 1.68 -17.84
N ILE A 197 10.73 1.42 -16.81
CA ILE A 197 12.20 1.53 -16.89
C ILE A 197 12.79 0.55 -17.91
N GLU A 198 12.30 -0.69 -17.95
CA GLU A 198 12.78 -1.74 -18.86
C GLU A 198 12.49 -1.44 -20.33
N THR A 199 11.32 -0.88 -20.62
CA THR A 199 10.76 -0.86 -21.99
C THR A 199 10.63 0.54 -22.57
N ASN A 200 10.55 1.56 -21.71
CA ASN A 200 10.18 2.92 -22.05
C ASN A 200 8.92 2.99 -22.95
N ASN A 201 7.97 2.07 -22.73
CA ASN A 201 6.80 1.88 -23.59
C ASN A 201 5.49 1.97 -22.79
N PHE A 202 4.75 3.06 -22.99
CA PHE A 202 3.47 3.29 -22.32
C PHE A 202 2.39 2.23 -22.64
N GLY A 203 2.47 1.56 -23.79
CA GLY A 203 1.56 0.47 -24.13
C GLY A 203 1.79 -0.77 -23.25
N GLU A 204 3.06 -1.12 -23.02
CA GLU A 204 3.42 -2.23 -22.12
C GLU A 204 3.11 -1.89 -20.65
N VAL A 205 3.36 -0.65 -20.25
CA VAL A 205 2.92 -0.10 -18.96
C VAL A 205 1.41 -0.24 -18.78
N HIS A 206 0.62 0.09 -19.80
CA HIS A 206 -0.84 -0.01 -19.74
C HIS A 206 -1.30 -1.47 -19.55
N ILE A 207 -0.72 -2.41 -20.29
CA ILE A 207 -1.01 -3.84 -20.16
C ILE A 207 -0.70 -4.31 -18.73
N GLU A 208 0.43 -3.88 -18.15
CA GLU A 208 0.79 -4.26 -16.79
C GLU A 208 -0.19 -3.69 -15.76
N GLN A 209 -0.61 -2.44 -15.91
CA GLN A 209 -1.62 -1.83 -15.05
C GLN A 209 -2.98 -2.53 -15.17
N GLU A 210 -3.41 -2.93 -16.36
CA GLU A 210 -4.66 -3.69 -16.54
C GLU A 210 -4.61 -5.04 -15.81
N LYS A 211 -3.45 -5.72 -15.81
CA LYS A 211 -3.26 -6.94 -15.02
C LYS A 211 -3.42 -6.67 -13.53
N LEU A 212 -2.83 -5.59 -13.00
CA LEU A 212 -2.94 -5.23 -11.58
C LEU A 212 -4.38 -4.83 -11.20
N VAL A 213 -5.07 -4.03 -12.02
CA VAL A 213 -6.48 -3.71 -11.84
C VAL A 213 -7.32 -4.99 -11.81
N GLN A 214 -7.04 -5.95 -12.70
CA GLN A 214 -7.73 -7.23 -12.68
C GLN A 214 -7.35 -8.10 -11.48
N SER A 215 -6.12 -8.00 -10.98
CA SER A 215 -5.71 -8.64 -9.72
C SER A 215 -6.56 -8.12 -8.55
N TYR A 216 -6.78 -6.81 -8.47
CA TYR A 216 -7.64 -6.21 -7.43
C TYR A 216 -9.10 -6.68 -7.57
N LEU A 217 -9.60 -6.81 -8.79
CA LEU A 217 -10.94 -7.36 -9.04
C LEU A 217 -11.06 -8.83 -8.64
N ASN A 218 -10.03 -9.65 -8.89
CA ASN A 218 -9.96 -11.03 -8.44
C ASN A 218 -9.93 -11.11 -6.91
N ASP A 219 -9.23 -10.19 -6.25
CA ASP A 219 -9.15 -10.12 -4.80
C ASP A 219 -10.49 -9.73 -4.16
N ILE A 220 -11.19 -8.77 -4.75
CA ILE A 220 -12.58 -8.47 -4.37
C ILE A 220 -13.45 -9.73 -4.50
N ALA A 221 -13.35 -10.46 -5.61
CA ALA A 221 -14.15 -11.66 -5.84
C ALA A 221 -13.80 -12.82 -4.88
N LYS A 222 -12.53 -12.91 -4.45
CA LYS A 222 -12.04 -13.97 -3.57
C LYS A 222 -12.33 -13.67 -2.09
N TYR A 223 -12.04 -12.46 -1.62
CA TYR A 223 -11.98 -12.15 -0.19
C TYR A 223 -13.14 -11.26 0.32
N ALA A 224 -13.89 -10.58 -0.55
CA ALA A 224 -15.04 -9.81 -0.07
C ALA A 224 -16.18 -10.72 0.42
N PRO A 225 -16.98 -10.29 1.41
CA PRO A 225 -18.18 -11.01 1.82
C PRO A 225 -19.08 -11.29 0.60
N ASN A 226 -19.71 -12.47 0.55
CA ASN A 226 -20.50 -12.89 -0.62
C ASN A 226 -21.57 -11.86 -1.04
N SER A 227 -22.21 -11.19 -0.08
CA SER A 227 -23.19 -10.13 -0.33
C SER A 227 -22.61 -8.85 -0.93
N ASP A 228 -21.30 -8.63 -0.76
CA ASP A 228 -20.62 -7.38 -1.10
C ASP A 228 -19.67 -7.52 -2.28
N LYS A 229 -19.29 -8.74 -2.70
CA LYS A 229 -18.49 -9.00 -3.92
C LYS A 229 -18.91 -8.16 -5.14
N PRO A 230 -20.17 -8.26 -5.64
CA PRO A 230 -20.58 -7.48 -6.81
C PRO A 230 -20.63 -5.97 -6.53
N LYS A 231 -20.90 -5.58 -5.29
CA LYS A 231 -21.06 -4.18 -4.90
C LYS A 231 -19.72 -3.47 -4.76
N ALA A 232 -18.74 -4.10 -4.11
CA ALA A 232 -17.37 -3.62 -3.98
C ALA A 232 -16.73 -3.51 -5.37
N ARG A 233 -16.92 -4.52 -6.22
CA ARG A 233 -16.52 -4.45 -7.64
C ARG A 233 -17.09 -3.21 -8.33
N ASN A 234 -18.40 -2.98 -8.21
CA ASN A 234 -19.04 -1.84 -8.86
C ASN A 234 -18.60 -0.49 -8.28
N CYS A 235 -18.34 -0.42 -6.96
CA CYS A 235 -17.78 0.78 -6.34
C CYS A 235 -16.39 1.09 -6.88
N PHE A 236 -15.50 0.09 -6.91
CA PHE A 236 -14.14 0.23 -7.42
C PHE A 236 -14.16 0.69 -8.90
N LEU A 237 -14.92 0.00 -9.76
CA LEU A 237 -15.04 0.39 -11.17
C LEU A 237 -15.79 1.71 -11.42
N SER A 238 -16.42 2.29 -10.39
CA SER A 238 -17.04 3.60 -10.51
C SER A 238 -16.05 4.75 -10.31
N LEU A 239 -14.86 4.51 -9.75
CA LEU A 239 -13.91 5.57 -9.37
C LEU A 239 -13.63 6.59 -10.50
N PRO A 240 -13.36 6.18 -11.77
CA PRO A 240 -13.16 7.15 -12.86
C PRO A 240 -14.38 8.07 -13.06
N ARG A 241 -15.58 7.52 -12.98
CA ARG A 241 -16.84 8.27 -13.11
C ARG A 241 -17.13 9.13 -11.89
N GLN A 242 -16.67 8.75 -10.70
CA GLN A 242 -16.80 9.56 -9.49
C GLN A 242 -15.87 10.77 -9.54
N LEU A 243 -14.66 10.59 -10.04
CA LEU A 243 -13.64 11.65 -10.06
C LEU A 243 -13.79 12.61 -11.24
N ALA A 244 -14.49 12.22 -12.31
CA ALA A 244 -14.74 13.07 -13.48
C ALA A 244 -15.93 14.06 -13.32
N LYS A 245 -16.42 14.31 -12.09
CA LYS A 245 -17.64 15.08 -11.84
C LYS A 245 -17.35 16.42 -11.18
N GLU A 246 -18.09 17.45 -11.60
CA GLU A 246 -18.16 18.76 -10.94
C GLU A 246 -18.53 18.62 -9.45
N ASN A 247 -19.56 17.80 -9.14
CA ASN A 247 -19.88 17.47 -7.76
C ASN A 247 -18.93 16.37 -7.25
N THR A 248 -17.96 16.84 -6.46
CA THR A 248 -16.84 16.10 -5.88
C THR A 248 -17.24 15.11 -4.78
N LYS A 249 -18.47 15.18 -4.26
CA LYS A 249 -18.98 14.20 -3.30
C LYS A 249 -19.19 12.84 -3.99
N PHE A 250 -18.77 11.77 -3.32
CA PHE A 250 -19.09 10.40 -3.75
C PHE A 250 -20.61 10.20 -3.83
N GLN A 251 -21.08 9.72 -4.98
CA GLN A 251 -22.51 9.52 -5.23
C GLN A 251 -22.80 8.05 -5.53
N TYR A 252 -23.59 7.42 -4.67
CA TYR A 252 -24.01 6.03 -4.85
C TYR A 252 -24.83 5.79 -6.13
N SER A 253 -25.57 6.81 -6.60
CA SER A 253 -26.30 6.76 -7.87
C SER A 253 -25.40 6.61 -9.09
N VAL A 254 -24.13 7.02 -9.01
CA VAL A 254 -23.13 6.86 -10.08
C VAL A 254 -22.62 5.41 -10.14
N VAL A 255 -22.60 4.72 -9.00
CA VAL A 255 -22.30 3.28 -8.95
C VAL A 255 -23.41 2.51 -9.67
N GLU A 256 -24.66 2.79 -9.30
CA GLU A 256 -25.87 2.20 -9.87
C GLU A 256 -27.05 3.13 -9.61
N ASN A 257 -27.96 3.28 -10.59
CA ASN A 257 -29.16 4.11 -10.44
C ASN A 257 -29.98 3.69 -9.22
N GLY A 258 -30.31 4.65 -8.35
CA GLY A 258 -31.01 4.39 -7.08
C GLY A 258 -30.12 3.82 -5.95
N GLY A 259 -28.80 3.75 -6.16
CA GLY A 259 -27.85 3.30 -5.16
C GLY A 259 -27.89 4.14 -3.88
N THR A 260 -27.67 3.50 -2.73
CA THR A 260 -27.73 4.13 -1.40
C THR A 260 -26.55 3.72 -0.51
N ALA A 261 -26.29 4.51 0.53
CA ALA A 261 -25.31 4.19 1.56
C ALA A 261 -25.57 2.82 2.22
N ARG A 262 -26.84 2.50 2.51
CA ARG A 262 -27.23 1.19 3.06
C ARG A 262 -26.83 0.02 2.16
N LYS A 263 -26.84 0.21 0.83
CA LYS A 263 -26.47 -0.85 -0.12
C LYS A 263 -24.96 -1.02 -0.23
N TYR A 264 -24.21 0.08 -0.31
CA TYR A 264 -22.79 0.07 -0.69
C TYR A 264 -21.80 0.40 0.43
N GLY A 265 -22.24 0.90 1.59
CA GLY A 265 -21.37 1.33 2.70
C GLY A 265 -20.35 0.26 3.10
N ASN A 266 -20.82 -0.92 3.48
CA ASN A 266 -19.95 -2.06 3.83
C ASN A 266 -18.95 -2.43 2.72
N SER A 267 -19.34 -2.25 1.45
CA SER A 267 -18.48 -2.54 0.31
C SER A 267 -17.36 -1.51 0.16
N LEU A 268 -17.63 -0.24 0.47
CA LEU A 268 -16.61 0.80 0.50
C LEU A 268 -15.68 0.63 1.72
N ASP A 269 -16.24 0.31 2.89
CA ASP A 269 -15.44 0.01 4.08
C ASP A 269 -14.49 -1.17 3.81
N TRP A 270 -14.97 -2.23 3.15
CA TRP A 270 -14.14 -3.35 2.74
C TRP A 270 -12.99 -2.93 1.81
N LEU A 271 -13.26 -2.11 0.79
CA LEU A 271 -12.23 -1.63 -0.13
C LEU A 271 -11.18 -0.77 0.58
N LYS A 272 -11.61 0.04 1.56
CA LYS A 272 -10.73 0.84 2.41
C LYS A 272 -9.86 -0.06 3.29
N ASP A 273 -10.45 -1.05 3.94
CA ASP A 273 -9.75 -1.98 4.82
C ASP A 273 -8.78 -2.91 4.07
N ALA A 274 -9.02 -3.10 2.76
CA ALA A 274 -8.12 -3.76 1.81
C ALA A 274 -7.00 -2.84 1.27
N ASN A 275 -6.98 -1.56 1.67
CA ASN A 275 -6.06 -0.52 1.18
C ASN A 275 -6.13 -0.27 -0.34
N ILE A 276 -7.29 -0.52 -0.96
CA ILE A 276 -7.52 -0.28 -2.40
C ILE A 276 -7.98 1.16 -2.65
N ILE A 277 -8.65 1.76 -1.66
CA ILE A 277 -9.16 3.13 -1.75
C ILE A 277 -8.89 3.91 -0.46
N THR A 278 -8.88 5.23 -0.58
CA THR A 278 -8.78 6.15 0.55
C THR A 278 -9.99 7.08 0.61
N PHE A 279 -10.56 7.21 1.80
CA PHE A 279 -11.62 8.17 2.10
C PHE A 279 -11.03 9.54 2.45
N CYS A 280 -11.58 10.59 1.85
CA CYS A 280 -11.33 11.97 2.23
C CYS A 280 -12.65 12.62 2.65
N ASN A 281 -12.82 12.85 3.95
CA ASN A 281 -14.04 13.44 4.49
C ASN A 281 -13.96 14.98 4.49
N ASN A 282 -15.05 15.61 4.09
CA ASN A 282 -15.22 17.04 4.24
C ASN A 282 -15.33 17.41 5.73
N VAL A 283 -14.92 18.63 6.07
CA VAL A 283 -15.09 19.21 7.41
C VAL A 283 -16.04 20.40 7.35
N THR A 284 -16.77 20.63 8.44
CA THR A 284 -17.57 21.86 8.61
C THR A 284 -16.69 23.09 8.69
N THR A 285 -15.57 23.00 9.41
CA THR A 285 -14.60 24.08 9.57
C THR A 285 -13.18 23.48 9.55
N PRO A 286 -12.23 24.03 8.78
CA PRO A 286 -10.83 23.57 8.76
C PRO A 286 -10.08 24.09 10.00
N LYS A 287 -10.47 23.62 11.18
CA LYS A 287 -9.84 23.96 12.47
C LYS A 287 -9.36 22.71 13.18
N PHE A 288 -8.28 22.86 13.94
CA PHE A 288 -7.79 21.79 14.80
C PHE A 288 -8.72 21.56 16.00
N PRO A 289 -8.97 20.31 16.42
CA PRO A 289 -8.66 19.07 15.69
C PRO A 289 -9.71 18.80 14.59
N LEU A 290 -9.27 18.51 13.35
CA LEU A 290 -10.17 18.35 12.19
C LEU A 290 -11.26 17.29 12.41
N VAL A 291 -10.95 16.23 13.17
CA VAL A 291 -11.88 15.15 13.49
C VAL A 291 -13.16 15.63 14.18
N ALA A 292 -13.09 16.72 14.97
CA ALA A 292 -14.26 17.28 15.64
C ALA A 292 -15.25 17.95 14.67
N TYR A 293 -14.81 18.26 13.45
CA TYR A 293 -15.57 18.98 12.43
C TYR A 293 -15.97 18.09 11.25
N LEU A 294 -15.63 16.80 11.28
CA LEU A 294 -15.81 15.86 10.18
C LEU A 294 -17.29 15.69 9.82
N LYS A 295 -17.60 15.64 8.52
CA LYS A 295 -18.92 15.30 7.98
C LYS A 295 -18.88 13.89 7.39
N PRO A 296 -19.29 12.84 8.13
CA PRO A 296 -19.13 11.46 7.67
C PRO A 296 -19.86 11.17 6.37
N GLU A 297 -21.00 11.83 6.16
CA GLU A 297 -21.84 11.69 4.96
C GLU A 297 -21.35 12.49 3.76
N GLN A 298 -20.31 13.32 3.90
CA GLN A 298 -19.73 14.13 2.82
C GLN A 298 -18.27 13.75 2.64
N PHE A 299 -18.01 12.85 1.71
CA PHE A 299 -16.68 12.35 1.44
C PHE A 299 -16.44 12.20 -0.06
N ARG A 300 -15.16 12.19 -0.41
CA ARG A 300 -14.62 11.77 -1.70
C ARG A 300 -13.79 10.49 -1.50
N ILE A 301 -13.64 9.72 -2.57
CA ILE A 301 -12.85 8.48 -2.56
C ILE A 301 -11.78 8.58 -3.65
N TYR A 302 -10.56 8.25 -3.27
CA TYR A 302 -9.40 8.22 -4.14
C TYR A 302 -8.87 6.79 -4.29
N ALA A 303 -8.35 6.46 -5.46
CA ALA A 303 -7.57 5.24 -5.66
C ALA A 303 -6.23 5.35 -4.91
N ASN A 304 -5.70 4.21 -4.48
CA ASN A 304 -4.43 4.11 -3.77
C ASN A 304 -3.18 4.29 -4.66
N ASP A 305 -3.35 4.28 -5.99
CA ASP A 305 -2.28 4.53 -6.95
C ASP A 305 -2.83 5.31 -8.16
N ILE A 306 -2.15 6.40 -8.52
CA ILE A 306 -2.58 7.28 -9.62
C ILE A 306 -2.51 6.61 -11.00
N GLY A 307 -1.51 5.76 -11.24
CA GLY A 307 -1.34 5.05 -12.51
C GLY A 307 -2.43 4.00 -12.74
N LEU A 308 -2.86 3.31 -11.67
CA LEU A 308 -4.01 2.42 -11.71
C LEU A 308 -5.32 3.18 -11.96
N LEU A 309 -5.54 4.35 -11.33
CA LEU A 309 -6.71 5.18 -11.65
C LEU A 309 -6.71 5.58 -13.14
N VAL A 310 -5.58 6.07 -13.65
CA VAL A 310 -5.47 6.52 -15.03
C VAL A 310 -5.67 5.36 -16.01
N SER A 311 -5.19 4.15 -15.70
CA SER A 311 -5.42 2.98 -16.55
C SER A 311 -6.92 2.63 -16.66
N MET A 312 -7.71 2.86 -15.61
CA MET A 312 -9.15 2.64 -15.62
C MET A 312 -9.93 3.64 -16.51
N TYR A 313 -9.35 4.79 -16.86
CA TYR A 313 -9.90 5.68 -17.90
C TYR A 313 -9.59 5.21 -19.32
N GLY A 314 -8.60 4.34 -19.50
CA GLY A 314 -8.14 3.83 -20.80
C GLY A 314 -6.90 4.56 -21.35
N PHE A 315 -6.32 3.99 -22.42
CA PHE A 315 -5.04 4.44 -22.97
C PHE A 315 -5.05 5.89 -23.48
N ASP A 316 -6.14 6.36 -24.09
CA ASP A 316 -6.23 7.73 -24.61
C ASP A 316 -6.08 8.81 -23.52
N MET A 317 -6.51 8.49 -22.29
CA MET A 317 -6.32 9.39 -21.14
C MET A 317 -4.84 9.61 -20.84
N LYS A 318 -4.01 8.57 -20.98
CA LYS A 318 -2.56 8.65 -20.75
C LYS A 318 -1.91 9.62 -21.72
N LYS A 319 -2.28 9.52 -23.00
CA LYS A 319 -1.80 10.44 -24.03
C LYS A 319 -2.15 11.89 -23.69
N ALA A 320 -3.39 12.14 -23.31
CA ALA A 320 -3.84 13.49 -22.96
C ALA A 320 -3.10 14.08 -21.73
N LEU A 321 -2.71 13.24 -20.77
CA LEU A 321 -1.94 13.65 -19.59
C LEU A 321 -0.48 13.95 -19.94
N VAL A 322 0.18 13.09 -20.73
CA VAL A 322 1.58 13.31 -21.15
C VAL A 322 1.71 14.58 -22.00
N GLU A 323 0.76 14.80 -22.90
CA GLU A 323 0.73 15.98 -23.77
C GLU A 323 0.18 17.25 -23.07
N ASP A 324 -0.27 17.14 -21.81
CA ASP A 324 -0.95 18.19 -21.02
C ASP A 324 -2.12 18.87 -21.77
N THR A 325 -2.88 18.09 -22.53
CA THR A 325 -4.03 18.57 -23.32
C THR A 325 -5.36 18.41 -22.60
N LEU A 326 -5.38 17.72 -21.45
CA LEU A 326 -6.59 17.47 -20.68
C LEU A 326 -7.16 18.77 -20.07
N VAL A 327 -8.49 18.88 -20.07
CA VAL A 327 -9.24 20.01 -19.49
C VAL A 327 -10.49 19.54 -18.75
N GLY A 328 -11.07 20.40 -17.92
CA GLY A 328 -12.34 20.16 -17.22
C GLY A 328 -12.22 19.30 -15.97
N ASP A 329 -13.37 18.83 -15.47
CA ASP A 329 -13.49 18.18 -14.15
C ASP A 329 -12.65 16.90 -14.03
N THR A 330 -12.46 16.15 -15.12
CA THR A 330 -11.62 14.96 -15.13
C THR A 330 -10.16 15.30 -14.79
N LYS A 331 -9.62 16.42 -15.31
CA LYS A 331 -8.28 16.89 -14.92
C LYS A 331 -8.25 17.19 -13.42
N GLY A 332 -9.26 17.90 -12.92
CA GLY A 332 -9.39 18.21 -11.50
C GLY A 332 -9.38 16.95 -10.62
N GLY A 333 -10.21 15.96 -10.96
CA GLY A 333 -10.29 14.71 -10.20
C GLY A 333 -9.01 13.87 -10.20
N ILE A 334 -8.30 13.81 -11.34
CA ILE A 334 -7.02 13.08 -11.45
C ILE A 334 -5.95 13.78 -10.61
N TYR A 335 -5.81 15.10 -10.73
CA TYR A 335 -4.82 15.87 -9.97
C TYR A 335 -5.12 15.90 -8.47
N GLU A 336 -6.40 15.92 -8.07
CA GLU A 336 -6.77 15.72 -6.67
C GLU A 336 -6.34 14.35 -6.15
N ASN A 337 -6.52 13.28 -6.93
CA ASN A 337 -6.07 11.95 -6.53
C ASN A 337 -4.54 11.88 -6.45
N LEU A 338 -3.82 12.53 -7.38
CA LEU A 338 -2.35 12.65 -7.32
C LEU A 338 -1.90 13.31 -6.02
N VAL A 339 -2.51 14.44 -5.66
CA VAL A 339 -2.17 15.14 -4.41
C VAL A 339 -2.53 14.31 -3.19
N ALA A 340 -3.67 13.62 -3.21
CA ALA A 340 -4.05 12.71 -2.14
C ALA A 340 -3.03 11.58 -1.96
N ASP A 341 -2.59 10.95 -3.05
CA ASP A 341 -1.56 9.90 -3.08
C ASP A 341 -0.25 10.41 -2.45
N MET A 342 0.26 11.56 -2.92
CA MET A 342 1.47 12.19 -2.37
C MET A 342 1.36 12.49 -0.87
N LEU A 343 0.23 13.05 -0.40
CA LEU A 343 0.06 13.41 1.01
C LEU A 343 -0.04 12.18 1.92
N ILE A 344 -0.64 11.10 1.43
CA ILE A 344 -0.75 9.84 2.17
C ILE A 344 0.64 9.21 2.31
N ASN A 345 1.41 9.13 1.22
CA ASN A 345 2.71 8.46 1.21
C ASN A 345 3.75 9.21 2.07
N VAL A 346 3.68 10.55 2.11
CA VAL A 346 4.56 11.38 2.98
C VAL A 346 4.22 11.24 4.47
N SER A 347 2.95 11.00 4.82
CA SER A 347 2.53 10.87 6.22
C SER A 347 3.10 9.63 6.92
N SER A 348 3.50 8.61 6.14
CA SER A 348 4.20 7.40 6.60
C SER A 348 5.70 7.60 6.85
N THR A 349 6.33 8.61 6.24
CA THR A 349 7.79 8.83 6.28
C THR A 349 8.25 9.70 7.45
N ASN A 350 7.34 10.22 8.28
CA ASN A 350 7.67 10.91 9.53
C ASN A 350 8.08 9.94 10.67
N CYS A 351 8.96 9.00 10.36
CA CYS A 351 9.83 8.32 11.31
C CYS A 351 11.24 8.89 11.19
N ASN A 352 11.40 10.18 11.49
CA ASN A 352 12.71 10.77 11.79
C ASN A 352 13.06 10.54 13.25
#